data_AF-A0A4W3GC61-F1
#
_entry.id   AF-A0A4W3GC61-F1
#
_cell.length_a   1.000
_cell.length_b   1.000
_cell.length_c   1.000
_cell.angle_alpha   90.00
_cell.angle_beta   90.00
_cell.angle_gamma   90.00
#
_symmetry.space_group_name_H-M   'P 1'
#
loop_
_entity.id
_entity.type
_entity.pdbx_description
1 polymer ?
#
loop_
_entity_poly.entity_id
_entity_poly.type
_entity_poly.pdbx_seq_one_letter_code
_entity_poly.pdbx_strand_id
1 'polypeptide(L)'
;MKFRTTHAPPGDTLVHAGDVLTAIYFISRGSIEILRGDVVVAILGKNDIFGEPINLYARPGKSNADVRALTYCDLHKIQREDLLEVLEMYPEFSDHYWTNLEITFNLRDVS
;
A
#
# COMPACT_ATOMS: atom_id res chain seq x y z
N MET A 1 -11.96 4.00 -14.34
CA MET A 1 -11.64 2.94 -13.36
C MET A 1 -10.51 3.45 -12.49
N LYS A 2 -10.73 3.55 -11.17
CA LYS A 2 -9.76 4.18 -10.24
C LYS A 2 -8.72 3.21 -9.66
N PHE A 3 -9.03 1.91 -9.65
CA PHE A 3 -8.03 0.88 -9.34
C PHE A 3 -7.15 0.60 -10.56
N ARG A 4 -5.84 0.59 -10.34
CA ARG A 4 -4.86 0.16 -11.34
C ARG A 4 -4.24 -1.15 -10.91
N THR A 5 -4.20 -2.12 -11.80
CA THR A 5 -3.47 -3.37 -11.61
C THR A 5 -2.00 -3.17 -11.95
N THR A 6 -1.12 -3.61 -11.06
CA THR A 6 0.33 -3.65 -11.26
C THR A 6 0.79 -5.10 -11.10
N HIS A 7 1.57 -5.59 -12.06
CA HIS A 7 2.18 -6.91 -12.00
C HIS A 7 3.66 -6.74 -11.70
N ALA A 8 4.17 -7.41 -10.67
CA ALA A 8 5.57 -7.35 -10.28
C ALA A 8 6.21 -8.75 -10.42
N PRO A 9 7.26 -8.92 -11.24
CA PRO A 9 8.02 -10.16 -11.30
C PRO A 9 8.88 -10.36 -10.03
N PRO A 10 9.35 -11.59 -9.76
CA PRO A 10 10.23 -11.86 -8.62
C PRO A 10 11.53 -11.05 -8.73
N GLY A 11 11.94 -10.44 -7.62
CA GLY A 11 13.11 -9.56 -7.51
C GLY A 11 12.85 -8.09 -7.84
N ASP A 12 11.66 -7.75 -8.35
CA ASP A 12 11.30 -6.37 -8.66
C ASP A 12 11.01 -5.55 -7.40
N THR A 13 11.49 -4.30 -7.39
CA THR A 13 11.29 -3.40 -6.25
C THR A 13 10.23 -2.36 -6.61
N LEU A 14 9.11 -2.41 -5.91
CA LEU A 14 7.93 -1.59 -6.18
C LEU A 14 8.02 -0.18 -5.58
N VAL A 15 8.63 -0.09 -4.41
CA VAL A 15 8.76 1.14 -3.63
C VAL A 15 10.16 1.14 -3.03
N HIS A 16 10.85 2.26 -3.11
CA HIS A 16 12.13 2.45 -2.43
C HIS A 16 11.95 3.25 -1.15
N ALA A 17 12.86 3.09 -0.19
CA ALA A 17 12.90 3.96 0.99
C ALA A 17 13.15 5.43 0.57
N GLY A 18 12.29 6.34 1.06
CA GLY A 18 12.31 7.77 0.73
C GLY A 18 11.30 8.21 -0.33
N ASP A 19 10.69 7.25 -1.04
CA ASP A 19 9.63 7.53 -2.01
C ASP A 19 8.36 8.06 -1.34
N VAL A 20 7.62 8.90 -2.06
CA VAL A 20 6.38 9.50 -1.56
C VAL A 20 5.24 8.49 -1.66
N LEU A 21 4.62 8.18 -0.52
CA LEU A 21 3.48 7.26 -0.43
C LEU A 21 2.20 7.99 -0.85
N THR A 22 1.90 7.94 -2.15
CA THR A 22 0.69 8.56 -2.74
C THR A 22 -0.45 7.57 -3.00
N ALA A 23 -0.21 6.28 -2.75
CA ALA A 23 -1.13 5.20 -3.08
C ALA A 23 -1.13 4.09 -2.02
N ILE A 24 -2.25 3.37 -1.94
CA ILE A 24 -2.40 2.13 -1.17
C ILE A 24 -2.33 0.95 -2.12
N TYR A 25 -1.68 -0.13 -1.67
CA TYR A 25 -1.50 -1.35 -2.43
C TYR A 25 -2.20 -2.54 -1.76
N PHE A 26 -2.85 -3.35 -2.58
CA PHE A 26 -3.57 -4.56 -2.18
C PHE A 26 -2.96 -5.76 -2.90
N ILE A 27 -2.51 -6.75 -2.14
CA ILE A 27 -1.93 -7.97 -2.70
C ILE A 27 -3.04 -8.93 -3.05
N SER A 28 -3.25 -9.18 -4.34
CA SER A 28 -4.24 -10.17 -4.79
C SER A 28 -3.65 -11.56 -4.90
N ARG A 29 -2.36 -11.65 -5.28
CA ARG A 29 -1.62 -12.89 -5.41
C ARG A 29 -0.12 -12.64 -5.27
N GLY A 30 0.59 -13.66 -4.78
CA GLY A 30 2.04 -13.64 -4.62
C GLY A 30 2.46 -13.29 -3.20
N SER A 31 3.77 -13.13 -3.02
CA SER A 31 4.40 -12.75 -1.76
C SER A 31 5.40 -11.62 -2.00
N ILE A 32 5.40 -10.66 -1.08
CA ILE A 32 6.23 -9.46 -1.10
C ILE A 32 6.94 -9.39 0.24
N GLU A 33 8.21 -9.00 0.21
CA GLU A 33 8.96 -8.70 1.43
C GLU A 33 9.21 -7.20 1.53
N ILE A 34 9.27 -6.73 2.76
CA ILE A 34 9.59 -5.36 3.10
C ILE A 34 10.98 -5.36 3.72
N LEU A 35 11.90 -4.62 3.12
CA LEU A 35 13.28 -4.49 3.57
C LEU A 35 13.52 -3.10 4.15
N ARG A 36 14.27 -3.01 5.24
CA ARG A 36 14.79 -1.75 5.78
C ARG A 36 16.30 -1.90 5.94
N GLY A 37 17.06 -1.21 5.09
CA GLY A 37 18.52 -1.25 5.16
C GLY A 37 19.08 -2.67 5.12
N ASP A 38 18.60 -3.48 4.17
CA ASP A 38 18.99 -4.89 3.94
C ASP A 38 18.47 -5.91 4.98
N VAL A 39 17.65 -5.48 5.95
CA VAL A 39 16.96 -6.37 6.90
C VAL A 39 15.51 -6.55 6.49
N VAL A 40 15.04 -7.79 6.35
CA VAL A 40 13.63 -8.09 6.12
C VAL A 40 12.83 -7.84 7.39
N VAL A 41 11.94 -6.84 7.36
CA VAL A 41 11.10 -6.45 8.52
C VAL A 41 9.75 -7.14 8.51
N ALA A 42 9.20 -7.45 7.33
CA ALA A 42 7.92 -8.10 7.18
C ALA A 42 7.84 -8.86 5.86
N ILE A 43 7.03 -9.91 5.83
CA ILE A 43 6.65 -10.62 4.61
C ILE A 43 5.13 -10.54 4.52
N LEU A 44 4.64 -9.99 3.41
CA LEU A 44 3.23 -9.84 3.08
C LEU A 44 2.85 -10.86 2.01
N GLY A 45 1.68 -11.46 2.15
CA GLY A 45 1.14 -12.46 1.26
C GLY A 45 -0.17 -12.03 0.62
N LYS A 46 -0.91 -13.03 0.15
CA LYS A 46 -2.24 -12.84 -0.45
C LYS A 46 -3.19 -12.17 0.55
N ASN A 47 -3.94 -11.18 0.05
CA ASN A 47 -4.92 -10.36 0.76
C ASN A 47 -4.33 -9.39 1.79
N ASP A 48 -3.01 -9.29 1.90
CA ASP A 48 -2.40 -8.25 2.73
C ASP A 48 -2.46 -6.88 2.05
N ILE A 49 -2.55 -5.86 2.90
CA ILE A 49 -2.68 -4.46 2.49
C ILE A 49 -1.50 -3.69 3.07
N PHE A 50 -0.85 -2.89 2.23
CA PHE A 50 0.24 -2.04 2.65
C PHE A 50 0.16 -0.64 2.04
N GLY A 51 0.68 0.34 2.78
CA GLY A 51 0.65 1.74 2.35
C GLY A 51 0.51 2.68 3.54
N GLU A 52 -0.14 3.81 3.29
CA GLU A 52 -0.44 4.82 4.31
C GLU A 52 -1.96 4.93 4.51
N PRO A 53 -2.46 4.94 5.76
CA PRO A 53 -3.86 5.25 6.04
C PRO A 53 -4.16 6.71 5.69
N ILE A 54 -4.92 6.91 4.60
CA ILE A 54 -5.28 8.24 4.09
C ILE A 54 -6.10 9.06 5.09
N ASN A 55 -6.87 8.41 5.98
CA ASN A 55 -7.70 9.06 6.99
C ASN A 55 -6.89 9.80 8.08
N LEU A 56 -5.67 9.33 8.37
CA LEU A 56 -4.89 9.81 9.51
C LEU A 56 -3.95 10.98 9.15
N TYR A 57 -3.61 11.14 7.87
CA TYR A 57 -2.62 12.10 7.44
C TYR A 57 -3.14 12.99 6.32
N ALA A 58 -2.99 14.31 6.45
CA ALA A 58 -3.39 15.27 5.41
C ALA A 58 -2.36 15.36 4.26
N ARG A 59 -1.12 14.95 4.51
CA ARG A 59 0.00 15.02 3.54
C ARG A 59 0.64 13.65 3.37
N PRO A 60 0.96 13.26 2.12
CA PRO A 60 1.61 11.98 1.85
C PRO A 60 2.98 11.94 2.54
N GLY A 61 3.23 10.85 3.27
CA GLY A 61 4.50 10.60 3.93
C GLY A 61 5.55 10.05 2.97
N LYS A 62 6.75 9.85 3.50
CA LYS A 62 7.80 9.10 2.82
C LYS A 62 7.80 7.66 3.32
N SER A 63 8.15 6.73 2.45
CA SER A 63 8.43 5.34 2.81
C SER A 63 9.71 5.24 3.64
N ASN A 64 9.73 4.39 4.66
CA ASN A 64 10.94 4.02 5.42
C ASN A 64 11.36 2.57 5.18
N ALA A 65 10.95 2.00 4.05
CA ALA A 65 11.28 0.64 3.69
C ALA A 65 11.17 0.45 2.17
N ASP A 66 11.98 -0.46 1.66
CA ASP A 66 11.93 -0.95 0.30
C ASP A 66 10.93 -2.12 0.23
N VAL A 67 10.10 -2.16 -0.81
CA VAL A 67 9.10 -3.21 -1.02
C VAL A 67 9.52 -4.02 -2.23
N ARG A 68 9.89 -5.29 -2.02
CA ARG A 68 10.40 -6.18 -3.05
C ARG A 68 9.50 -7.39 -3.24
N ALA A 69 9.19 -7.73 -4.49
CA ALA A 69 8.42 -8.92 -4.80
C ALA A 69 9.30 -10.18 -4.69
N LEU A 70 8.87 -11.17 -3.89
CA LEU A 70 9.55 -12.48 -3.81
C LEU A 70 9.14 -13.41 -4.96
N THR A 71 7.88 -13.30 -5.40
CA THR A 71 7.29 -14.11 -6.47
C THR A 71 6.62 -13.21 -7.50
N TYR A 72 6.02 -13.79 -8.55
CA TYR A 72 5.09 -13.06 -9.39
C TYR A 72 3.88 -12.58 -8.57
N CYS A 73 3.77 -11.26 -8.42
CA CYS A 73 2.74 -10.64 -7.61
C CYS A 73 1.76 -9.85 -8.47
N ASP A 74 0.48 -10.03 -8.17
CA ASP A 74 -0.62 -9.25 -8.73
C ASP A 74 -1.12 -8.30 -7.67
N LEU A 75 -0.99 -7.01 -7.94
CA LEU A 75 -1.25 -5.94 -6.98
C LEU A 75 -2.29 -5.00 -7.56
N HIS A 76 -3.23 -4.56 -6.72
CA HIS A 76 -4.06 -3.42 -7.05
C HIS A 76 -3.49 -2.20 -6.32
N LYS A 77 -3.26 -1.11 -7.06
CA LYS A 77 -2.95 0.19 -6.49
C LYS A 77 -4.11 1.16 -6.69
N ILE A 78 -4.37 1.94 -5.66
CA ILE A 78 -5.32 3.06 -5.72
C ILE A 78 -4.63 4.31 -5.21
N GLN A 79 -4.76 5.41 -5.95
CA GLN A 79 -4.21 6.68 -5.51
C GLN A 79 -5.06 7.27 -4.39
N ARG A 80 -4.42 8.06 -3.54
CA ARG A 80 -5.08 8.76 -2.44
C ARG A 80 -6.22 9.66 -2.93
N GLU A 81 -5.97 10.44 -3.97
CA GLU A 81 -6.93 11.38 -4.55
C GLU A 81 -8.17 10.64 -5.06
N ASP A 82 -7.93 9.56 -5.80
CA ASP A 82 -8.96 8.68 -6.33
C ASP A 82 -9.86 8.09 -5.23
N LEU A 83 -9.26 7.63 -4.13
CA LEU A 83 -9.99 7.07 -2.99
C LEU A 83 -10.79 8.15 -2.26
N LEU A 84 -10.18 9.31 -1.97
CA LEU A 84 -10.85 10.44 -1.30
C LEU A 84 -12.08 10.90 -2.07
N GLU A 85 -11.97 11.07 -3.39
CA GLU A 85 -13.10 11.50 -4.22
C GLU A 85 -14.23 10.45 -4.21
N VAL A 86 -13.93 9.15 -4.13
CA VAL A 86 -14.97 8.11 -3.99
C VAL A 86 -15.64 8.15 -2.61
N LEU A 87 -14.85 8.34 -1.55
CA LEU A 87 -15.36 8.43 -0.18
C LEU A 87 -16.21 9.69 0.03
N GLU A 88 -15.86 10.81 -0.60
CA GLU A 88 -16.65 12.05 -0.58
C GLU A 88 -18.01 11.88 -1.29
N MET A 89 -18.07 11.11 -2.38
CA MET A 89 -19.33 10.82 -3.08
C MET A 89 -20.25 9.87 -2.29
N TYR A 90 -19.68 8.98 -1.46
CA TYR A 90 -20.43 7.96 -0.71
C TYR A 90 -20.01 7.93 0.77
N PRO A 91 -20.45 8.91 1.58
CA PRO A 91 -20.06 9.00 2.98
C PRO A 91 -20.53 7.81 3.81
N GLU A 92 -21.71 7.23 3.54
CA GLU A 92 -22.22 6.05 4.23
C GLU A 92 -21.32 4.80 4.05
N PHE A 93 -20.66 4.70 2.89
CA PHE A 93 -19.70 3.62 2.63
C PHE A 93 -18.35 3.91 3.31
N SER A 94 -18.00 5.19 3.50
CA SER A 94 -16.69 5.57 4.02
C SER A 94 -16.42 5.05 5.44
N ASP A 95 -17.38 5.20 6.36
CA ASP A 95 -17.25 4.68 7.73
C ASP A 95 -17.09 3.16 7.75
N HIS A 96 -17.87 2.46 6.93
CA HIS A 96 -17.78 1.01 6.78
C HIS A 96 -16.43 0.59 6.17
N TYR A 97 -15.92 1.33 5.20
CA TYR A 97 -14.62 1.08 4.60
C TYR A 97 -13.49 1.25 5.63
N TRP A 98 -13.47 2.33 6.39
CA TRP A 98 -12.44 2.57 7.42
C TRP A 98 -12.50 1.55 8.55
N THR A 99 -13.68 1.09 8.93
CA THR A 99 -13.85 0.09 10.00
C THR A 99 -13.35 -1.29 9.57
N ASN A 100 -13.47 -1.64 8.29
CA ASN A 100 -13.07 -2.95 7.76
C ASN A 100 -11.67 -2.96 7.13
N LEU A 101 -11.06 -1.80 6.91
CA LEU A 101 -9.74 -1.71 6.29
C LEU A 101 -8.65 -2.03 7.30
N GLU A 102 -8.17 -3.27 7.31
CA GLU A 102 -7.00 -3.69 8.08
C GLU A 102 -5.72 -3.51 7.25
N ILE A 103 -4.95 -2.47 7.58
CA ILE A 103 -3.62 -2.27 6.98
C ILE A 103 -2.61 -3.15 7.72
N THR A 104 -2.10 -4.19 7.04
CA THR A 104 -1.12 -5.12 7.60
C THR A 104 0.20 -4.42 7.92
N PHE A 105 0.65 -3.50 7.05
CA PHE A 105 1.90 -2.78 7.25
C PHE A 105 1.81 -1.31 6.84
N ASN A 106 2.14 -0.43 7.79
CA ASN A 106 2.24 1.00 7.53
C ASN A 106 3.66 1.34 7.06
N LEU A 107 3.79 1.80 5.82
CA LEU A 107 5.09 2.15 5.22
C LEU A 107 5.57 3.55 5.62
N ARG A 108 4.71 4.38 6.22
CA ARG A 108 5.01 5.77 6.54
C ARG A 108 6.11 5.86 7.60
N ASP A 109 7.12 6.67 7.32
CA ASP A 109 8.09 7.06 8.33
C ASP A 109 7.47 8.01 9.37
N VAL A 110 7.63 7.69 10.65
CA VAL A 110 7.14 8.53 11.78
C VAL A 110 8.28 9.34 12.41
N SER A 111 9.47 9.33 11.79
CA SER A 111 10.66 10.06 12.24
C SER A 111 10.55 11.57 12.07
#